data_AF-A0A3A0CT31-F1
#
_entry.id   AF-A0A3A0CT31-F1
#
_cell.length_a   1.000
_cell.length_b   1.000
_cell.length_c   1.000
_cell.angle_alpha   90.00
_cell.angle_beta   90.00
_cell.angle_gamma   90.00
#
_symmetry.space_group_name_H-M   'P 1'
#
loop_
_entity.id
_entity.type
_entity.pdbx_description
1 polymer ?
#
loop_
_entity_poly.entity_id
_entity_poly.type
_entity_poly.pdbx_seq_one_letter_code
_entity_poly.pdbx_strand_id
1 'polypeptide(L)'
;MFFFWTPGIPLIVSILFALASVFVFYCFYRALRGSFWDAQLPQPGAMDRFDDDAPGHPWRCANKRCRSMNPAHARYCRLCGSARAD
;
A
#
# COMPACT_ATOMS: atom_id res chain seq x y z
N MET A 1 50.85 -10.89 7.64
CA MET A 1 50.54 -10.78 6.19
C MET A 1 49.99 -12.12 5.72
N PHE A 2 49.01 -12.11 4.81
CA PHE A 2 48.34 -13.28 4.16
C PHE A 2 47.15 -13.96 4.88
N PHE A 3 46.14 -13.19 5.32
CA PHE A 3 44.78 -13.73 5.57
C PHE A 3 43.82 -13.53 4.38
N PHE A 4 44.31 -12.99 3.25
CA PHE A 4 43.48 -12.61 2.09
C PHE A 4 43.36 -13.70 1.02
N TRP A 5 44.03 -14.86 1.17
CA TRP A 5 44.13 -15.92 0.15
C TRP A 5 43.53 -17.26 0.59
N THR A 6 42.73 -17.30 1.65
CA THR A 6 41.91 -18.49 1.92
C THR A 6 40.82 -18.55 0.85
N PRO A 7 40.75 -19.62 0.03
CA PRO A 7 39.85 -19.67 -1.13
C PRO A 7 38.36 -19.50 -0.80
N GLY A 8 37.97 -19.66 0.48
CA GLY A 8 36.62 -19.42 0.95
C GLY A 8 36.25 -17.95 1.18
N ILE A 9 37.22 -17.07 1.52
CA ILE A 9 36.94 -15.66 1.82
C ILE A 9 36.43 -14.87 0.59
N PRO A 10 37.05 -14.95 -0.60
CA PRO A 10 36.55 -14.21 -1.77
C PRO A 10 35.17 -14.73 -2.21
N LEU A 11 34.89 -16.03 -2.02
CA LEU A 11 33.58 -16.61 -2.29
C LEU A 11 32.51 -16.04 -1.34
N ILE A 12 32.78 -16.00 -0.04
CA ILE A 12 31.85 -15.49 0.97
C ILE A 12 31.57 -13.99 0.72
N VAL A 13 32.61 -13.20 0.47
CA VAL A 13 32.45 -11.77 0.16
C VAL A 13 31.61 -11.57 -1.10
N SER A 14 31.82 -12.37 -2.14
CA SER A 14 31.03 -12.31 -3.38
C SER A 14 29.56 -12.67 -3.15
N ILE A 15 29.28 -13.69 -2.34
CA ILE A 15 27.90 -14.09 -1.98
C ILE A 15 27.21 -12.97 -1.20
N LEU A 16 27.90 -12.40 -0.20
CA LEU A 16 27.34 -11.29 0.59
C LEU A 16 27.06 -10.07 -0.28
N PHE A 17 27.95 -9.75 -1.22
CA PHE A 17 27.76 -8.64 -2.14
C PHE A 17 26.58 -8.86 -3.09
N ALA A 18 26.40 -10.10 -3.59
CA ALA A 18 25.26 -10.47 -4.41
C ALA A 18 23.94 -10.36 -3.64
N LEU A 19 23.88 -10.87 -2.41
CA LEU A 19 22.70 -10.77 -1.54
C LEU A 19 22.36 -9.30 -1.21
N ALA A 20 23.36 -8.49 -0.88
CA ALA A 20 23.19 -7.06 -0.64
C ALA A 20 22.65 -6.35 -1.88
N SER A 21 23.18 -6.68 -3.07
CA SER A 21 22.73 -6.11 -4.34
C SER A 21 21.27 -6.46 -4.64
N VAL A 22 20.88 -7.73 -4.45
CA VAL A 22 19.49 -8.18 -4.60
C VAL A 22 18.57 -7.48 -3.61
N PHE A 23 19.00 -7.33 -2.35
CA PHE A 23 18.23 -6.66 -1.31
C PHE A 23 18.01 -5.17 -1.64
N VAL A 24 19.07 -4.45 -2.01
CA VAL A 24 19.00 -3.03 -2.41
C VAL A 24 18.11 -2.88 -3.65
N PHE A 25 18.28 -3.76 -4.65
CA PHE A 25 17.43 -3.74 -5.86
C PHE A 25 15.97 -4.00 -5.51
N TYR A 26 15.67 -4.94 -4.63
CA TYR A 26 14.31 -5.21 -4.14
C TYR A 26 13.71 -4.01 -3.41
N CYS A 27 14.46 -3.40 -2.48
CA CYS A 27 14.03 -2.20 -1.77
C CYS A 27 13.78 -1.02 -2.72
N PHE A 28 14.68 -0.79 -3.68
CA PHE A 28 14.54 0.25 -4.69
C PHE A 28 13.33 0.01 -5.59
N TYR A 29 13.15 -1.23 -6.06
CA TYR A 29 12.00 -1.62 -6.86
C TYR A 29 10.67 -1.47 -6.08
N ARG A 30 10.66 -1.81 -4.79
CA ARG A 30 9.51 -1.61 -3.91
C ARG A 30 9.24 -0.12 -3.67
N ALA A 31 10.27 0.70 -3.49
CA ALA A 31 10.14 2.14 -3.33
C ALA A 31 9.59 2.80 -4.60
N LEU A 32 10.08 2.40 -5.77
CA LEU A 32 9.54 2.85 -7.06
C LEU A 32 8.08 2.43 -7.24
N ARG A 33 7.72 1.17 -6.94
CA ARG A 33 6.30 0.81 -6.93
C ARG A 33 5.54 1.69 -5.94
N GLY A 34 5.98 1.81 -4.69
CA GLY A 34 5.34 2.64 -3.66
C GLY A 34 5.06 4.06 -4.17
N SER A 35 6.07 4.74 -4.71
CA SER A 35 5.91 6.11 -5.23
C SER A 35 5.02 6.22 -6.47
N PHE A 36 5.04 5.24 -7.38
CA PHE A 36 4.12 5.19 -8.52
C PHE A 36 2.67 4.94 -8.08
N TRP A 37 2.45 4.13 -7.04
CA TRP A 37 1.12 3.85 -6.50
C TRP A 37 0.62 4.97 -5.57
N ASP A 38 1.50 5.62 -4.81
CA ASP A 38 1.17 6.74 -3.91
C ASP A 38 0.87 8.04 -4.69
N ALA A 39 1.48 8.25 -5.86
CA ALA A 39 1.12 9.35 -6.74
C ALA A 39 -0.29 9.22 -7.33
N GLN A 40 -0.88 8.02 -7.29
CA GLN A 40 -2.22 7.73 -7.77
C GLN A 40 -3.27 7.65 -6.65
N LEU A 41 -2.84 7.67 -5.39
CA LEU A 41 -3.74 7.69 -4.24
C LEU A 41 -3.96 9.14 -3.79
N PRO A 42 -5.21 9.62 -3.73
CA PRO A 42 -5.49 10.93 -3.15
C PRO A 42 -4.97 10.96 -1.71
N GLN A 43 -4.23 12.03 -1.37
CA GLN A 43 -3.60 12.20 -0.07
C GLN A 43 -4.59 11.91 1.08
N PRO A 44 -4.18 11.17 2.13
CA PRO A 44 -5.05 10.79 3.26
C PRO A 44 -5.41 11.96 4.20
N GLY A 45 -5.45 13.20 3.70
CA GLY A 45 -5.85 14.41 4.41
C GLY A 45 -6.70 15.39 3.59
N ALA A 46 -7.03 15.09 2.34
CA ALA A 46 -7.86 15.96 1.48
C ALA A 46 -9.33 15.49 1.37
N MET A 47 -9.78 14.63 2.29
CA MET A 47 -11.07 13.93 2.21
C MET A 47 -12.13 14.45 3.18
N ASP A 48 -11.96 15.65 3.75
CA ASP A 48 -12.88 16.16 4.78
C ASP A 48 -14.10 16.92 4.26
N ARG A 49 -14.32 16.97 2.93
CA ARG A 49 -15.59 17.44 2.34
C ARG A 49 -15.92 16.66 1.08
N PHE A 50 -16.26 15.38 1.22
CA PHE A 50 -17.12 14.76 0.24
C PHE A 50 -18.55 15.02 0.69
N ASP A 51 -19.25 15.88 -0.04
CA ASP A 51 -20.70 16.00 0.05
C ASP A 51 -21.29 14.59 -0.18
N ASP A 52 -21.77 13.97 0.89
CA ASP A 52 -22.36 12.62 0.89
C ASP A 52 -23.65 12.51 0.02
N ASP A 53 -24.13 13.66 -0.49
CA ASP A 53 -25.39 13.82 -1.21
C ASP A 53 -25.27 13.87 -2.75
N ALA A 54 -24.07 13.81 -3.32
CA ALA A 54 -23.95 13.86 -4.77
C ALA A 54 -24.34 12.50 -5.41
N PRO A 55 -25.40 12.43 -6.24
CA PRO A 55 -25.85 11.18 -6.87
C PRO A 55 -24.77 10.65 -7.83
N GLY A 56 -24.20 9.49 -7.49
CA GLY A 56 -23.12 8.86 -8.26
C GLY A 56 -21.83 8.64 -7.48
N HIS A 57 -21.70 9.22 -6.28
CA HIS A 57 -20.51 9.04 -5.45
C HIS A 57 -20.62 7.84 -4.48
N PRO A 58 -19.52 7.11 -4.26
CA PRO A 58 -19.48 6.06 -3.24
C PRO A 58 -19.70 6.66 -1.86
N TRP A 59 -20.50 6.00 -1.02
CA TRP A 59 -20.86 6.47 0.33
C TRP A 59 -20.19 5.61 1.40
N ARG A 60 -19.88 6.21 2.55
CA ARG A 60 -19.31 5.49 3.69
C ARG A 60 -20.42 5.00 4.62
N CYS A 61 -20.33 3.75 5.08
CA CYS A 61 -21.31 3.22 6.02
C CYS A 61 -21.33 4.01 7.34
N ALA A 62 -22.52 4.48 7.74
CA ALA A 62 -22.73 5.22 8.99
C ALA A 62 -22.47 4.38 10.25
N ASN A 63 -22.47 3.04 10.14
CA ASN A 63 -22.14 2.17 11.26
C ASN A 63 -20.66 2.37 11.65
N LYS A 64 -20.45 2.93 12.86
CA LYS A 64 -19.12 3.28 13.38
C LYS A 64 -18.14 2.10 13.44
N ARG A 65 -18.63 0.87 13.54
CA ARG A 65 -17.80 -0.35 13.56
C ARG A 65 -17.38 -0.82 12.17
N CYS A 66 -18.22 -0.57 11.16
CA CYS A 66 -17.98 -1.01 9.79
C CYS A 66 -17.21 0.05 9.00
N ARG A 67 -17.78 1.26 8.90
CA ARG A 67 -17.27 2.39 8.10
C ARG A 67 -16.77 2.00 6.70
N SER A 68 -17.28 0.93 6.11
CA SER A 68 -16.86 0.46 4.80
C SER A 68 -17.30 1.44 3.72
N MET A 69 -16.53 1.54 2.64
CA MET A 69 -16.94 2.24 1.43
C MET A 69 -17.95 1.38 0.67
N ASN A 70 -19.05 1.95 0.21
CA ASN A 70 -20.06 1.28 -0.59
C ASN A 70 -20.25 2.04 -1.91
N PRO A 71 -20.55 1.34 -3.02
CA PRO A 71 -20.77 2.01 -4.29
C PRO A 71 -22.06 2.83 -4.27
N ALA A 72 -22.11 3.87 -5.10
CA ALA A 72 -23.20 4.85 -5.13
C ALA A 72 -24.60 4.24 -5.29
N HIS A 73 -24.72 3.15 -6.05
CA HIS A 73 -25.98 2.45 -6.31
C HIS A 73 -26.43 1.51 -5.17
N ALA A 74 -25.58 1.22 -4.19
CA ALA A 74 -25.92 0.29 -3.12
C ALA A 74 -26.82 0.97 -2.09
N ARG A 75 -28.01 0.40 -1.83
CA ARG A 75 -28.93 0.84 -0.76
C ARG A 75 -28.54 0.33 0.62
N TYR A 76 -27.75 -0.74 0.67
CA TYR A 76 -27.28 -1.37 1.90
C TYR A 76 -25.77 -1.55 1.86
N CYS A 77 -25.15 -1.52 3.04
CA CYS A 77 -23.74 -1.77 3.20
C CYS A 77 -23.42 -3.22 2.82
N ARG A 78 -22.47 -3.42 1.89
CA ARG A 78 -22.09 -4.76 1.43
C ARG A 78 -21.42 -5.61 2.52
N LEU A 79 -20.86 -4.97 3.55
CA LEU A 79 -20.12 -5.66 4.61
C LEU A 79 -21.00 -5.95 5.84
N CYS A 80 -21.78 -4.97 6.30
CA CYS A 80 -22.55 -5.11 7.54
C CYS A 80 -24.08 -5.09 7.34
N GLY A 81 -24.57 -4.92 6.11
CA GLY A 81 -26.00 -4.89 5.80
C GLY A 81 -26.76 -3.65 6.26
N SER A 82 -26.11 -2.71 6.99
CA SER A 82 -26.77 -1.47 7.43
C SER A 82 -27.25 -0.66 6.23
N ALA A 83 -28.45 -0.08 6.35
CA ALA A 83 -28.99 0.82 5.34
C ALA A 83 -28.07 2.02 5.11
N ARG A 84 -28.10 2.57 3.90
CA ARG A 84 -27.53 3.89 3.64
C ARG A 84 -28.24 4.90 4.56
N ALA A 85 -27.45 5.76 5.20
CA ALA A 85 -28.01 6.90 5.90
C ALA A 85 -28.35 7.94 4.82
N ASP A 86 -29.63 8.31 4.77
CA ASP A 86 -30.14 9.39 3.94
C ASP A 86 -29.87 10.73 4.62
#